data_AF-A0A376RCV6-F1
#
_entry.id   AF-A0A376RCV6-F1
#
_cell.length_a   1.000
_cell.length_b   1.000
_cell.length_c   1.000
_cell.angle_alpha   90.00
_cell.angle_beta   90.00
_cell.angle_gamma   90.00
#
_symmetry.space_group_name_H-M   'P 1'
#
loop_
_entity.id
_entity.type
_entity.pdbx_description
1 polymer ?
#
loop_
_entity_poly.entity_id
_entity_poly.type
_entity_poly.pdbx_seq_one_letter_code
_entity_poly.pdbx_strand_id
1 'polypeptide(L)'
;MELLCPAGNLPALKAAIENGADAVYIGLKDDTNARHFAGLNFTEKKLQEAVSFVHQHRRKLHIAINTFAHPDGYARWQRAVDMAAQLGADALILADLAMLEYAAERYPHIERHVSVQASATNEEAINFIIAILTLLAWCCRACCRFIR
;
A
#
# COMPACT_ATOMS: atom_id res chain seq x y z
N MET A 1 12.31 16.53 3.15
CA MET A 1 11.31 15.92 4.05
C MET A 1 9.99 15.97 3.32
N GLU A 2 9.29 14.84 3.15
CA GLU A 2 8.02 14.75 2.42
C GLU A 2 6.86 14.95 3.41
N LEU A 3 5.91 15.86 3.12
CA LEU A 3 4.70 16.04 3.92
C LEU A 3 3.62 15.05 3.47
N LEU A 4 3.48 13.94 4.22
CA LEU A 4 2.46 12.92 4.01
C LEU A 4 1.22 13.15 4.90
N CYS A 5 0.07 13.38 4.28
CA CYS A 5 -1.20 13.66 4.99
C CYS A 5 -2.22 12.51 4.89
N PRO A 6 -2.94 12.16 5.98
CA PRO A 6 -4.08 11.26 5.90
C PRO A 6 -5.27 11.90 5.20
N ALA A 7 -5.98 11.14 4.37
CA ALA A 7 -7.27 11.53 3.82
C ALA A 7 -8.30 10.41 3.90
N GLY A 8 -9.33 10.62 4.72
CA GLY A 8 -10.42 9.65 4.89
C GLY A 8 -11.47 9.69 3.77
N ASN A 9 -11.46 10.71 2.92
CA ASN A 9 -12.38 10.87 1.80
C ASN A 9 -11.80 11.84 0.77
N LEU A 10 -12.47 11.96 -0.38
CA LEU A 10 -11.98 12.77 -1.48
C LEU A 10 -11.91 14.28 -1.17
N PRO A 11 -12.89 14.92 -0.50
CA PRO A 11 -12.74 16.31 -0.06
C PRO A 11 -11.51 16.55 0.83
N ALA A 12 -11.26 15.68 1.81
CA ALA A 12 -10.08 15.77 2.66
C ALA A 12 -8.77 15.60 1.86
N LEU A 13 -8.77 14.70 0.88
CA LEU A 13 -7.65 14.52 -0.04
C LEU A 13 -7.36 15.79 -0.83
N LYS A 14 -8.40 16.39 -1.44
CA LYS A 14 -8.26 17.61 -2.25
C LYS A 14 -7.72 18.76 -1.38
N ALA A 15 -8.30 18.94 -0.21
CA ALA A 15 -7.84 19.94 0.76
C ALA A 15 -6.37 19.72 1.17
N ALA A 16 -5.95 18.48 1.46
CA ALA A 16 -4.55 18.22 1.83
C ALA A 16 -3.57 18.60 0.72
N ILE A 17 -3.87 18.24 -0.53
CA ILE A 17 -3.05 18.56 -1.70
C ILE A 17 -3.01 20.08 -1.95
N GLU A 18 -4.16 20.76 -1.89
CA GLU A 18 -4.27 22.21 -2.08
C GLU A 18 -3.55 23.01 -0.99
N ASN A 19 -3.44 22.45 0.22
CA ASN A 19 -2.70 23.04 1.34
C ASN A 19 -1.23 22.59 1.43
N GLY A 20 -0.70 22.00 0.35
CA GLY A 20 0.74 21.78 0.20
C GLY A 20 1.26 20.42 0.67
N ALA A 21 0.40 19.42 0.87
CA ALA A 21 0.87 18.05 1.06
C ALA A 21 1.67 17.58 -0.17
N ASP A 22 2.83 16.97 0.06
CA ASP A 22 3.66 16.36 -0.99
C ASP A 22 3.09 15.00 -1.41
N ALA A 23 2.48 14.30 -0.44
CA ALA A 23 1.83 13.02 -0.61
C ALA A 23 0.60 12.92 0.29
N VAL A 24 -0.35 12.06 -0.10
CA VAL A 24 -1.52 11.74 0.72
C VAL A 24 -1.65 10.23 0.84
N TYR A 25 -2.07 9.74 2.00
CA TYR A 25 -2.46 8.35 2.15
C TYR A 25 -3.95 8.18 2.41
N ILE A 26 -4.53 7.18 1.75
CA ILE A 26 -5.94 6.82 1.85
C ILE A 26 -6.08 5.34 2.18
N GLY A 27 -7.27 4.93 2.59
CA GLY A 27 -7.61 3.52 2.79
C GLY A 27 -8.75 3.07 1.89
N LEU A 28 -8.81 1.76 1.65
CA LEU A 28 -9.92 1.12 0.94
C LEU A 28 -11.15 0.98 1.86
N LYS A 29 -12.33 0.94 1.25
CA LYS A 29 -13.61 0.79 1.96
C LYS A 29 -13.98 -0.69 2.15
N ASP A 30 -13.06 -1.46 2.70
CA ASP A 30 -13.22 -2.88 3.03
C ASP A 30 -12.27 -3.28 4.17
N ASP A 31 -12.30 -4.56 4.53
CA ASP A 31 -11.54 -5.16 5.63
C ASP A 31 -10.02 -5.20 5.39
N THR A 32 -9.53 -4.80 4.21
CA THR A 32 -8.09 -4.72 3.94
C THR A 32 -7.44 -3.47 4.58
N ASN A 33 -8.25 -2.54 5.06
CA ASN A 33 -7.82 -1.31 5.73
C ASN A 33 -8.30 -1.29 7.18
N ALA A 34 -7.40 -0.99 8.13
CA ALA A 34 -7.72 -1.00 9.55
C ALA A 34 -8.73 0.09 9.97
N ARG A 35 -8.88 1.14 9.15
CA ARG A 35 -9.77 2.29 9.42
C ARG A 35 -10.98 2.33 8.47
N HIS A 36 -11.57 1.18 8.16
CA HIS A 36 -12.71 1.05 7.22
C HIS A 36 -14.08 1.50 7.78
N PHE A 37 -14.14 2.66 8.44
CA PHE A 37 -15.37 3.18 9.04
C PHE A 37 -16.45 3.54 8.00
N ALA A 38 -17.72 3.45 8.41
CA ALA A 38 -18.85 3.87 7.59
C ALA A 38 -18.73 5.36 7.22
N GLY A 39 -18.95 5.69 5.94
CA GLY A 39 -18.86 7.06 5.42
C GLY A 39 -17.45 7.54 5.07
N LEU A 40 -16.41 6.78 5.42
CA LEU A 40 -15.02 7.03 5.06
C LEU A 40 -14.53 6.01 4.02
N ASN A 41 -13.35 6.28 3.46
CA ASN A 41 -12.59 5.46 2.53
C ASN A 41 -13.09 5.42 1.10
N PHE A 42 -12.23 4.87 0.23
CA PHE A 42 -12.38 4.95 -1.21
C PHE A 42 -12.91 3.64 -1.78
N THR A 43 -13.91 3.75 -2.64
CA THR A 43 -14.26 2.71 -3.61
C THR A 43 -13.35 2.83 -4.82
N GLU A 44 -13.28 1.79 -5.66
CA GLU A 44 -12.49 1.80 -6.89
C GLU A 44 -12.73 3.05 -7.76
N LYS A 45 -14.00 3.41 -8.01
CA LYS A 45 -14.35 4.63 -8.76
C LYS A 45 -13.80 5.91 -8.13
N LYS A 46 -13.87 6.04 -6.80
CA LYS A 46 -13.32 7.20 -6.08
C LYS A 46 -11.80 7.19 -6.09
N LEU A 47 -11.18 6.01 -6.10
CA LEU A 47 -9.74 5.83 -6.18
C LEU A 47 -9.21 6.35 -7.51
N GLN A 48 -9.88 6.03 -8.62
CA GLN A 48 -9.52 6.55 -9.95
C GLN A 48 -9.55 8.08 -9.98
N GLU A 49 -10.58 8.70 -9.38
CA GLU A 49 -10.66 10.17 -9.26
C GLU A 49 -9.54 10.72 -8.37
N ALA A 50 -9.24 10.06 -7.25
CA ALA A 50 -8.17 10.44 -6.34
C ALA A 50 -6.80 10.42 -7.03
N VAL A 51 -6.44 9.31 -7.69
CA VAL A 51 -5.18 9.18 -8.44
C VAL A 51 -5.06 10.31 -9.46
N SER A 52 -6.09 10.48 -10.29
CA SER A 52 -6.09 11.50 -11.35
C SER A 52 -5.86 12.89 -10.78
N PHE A 53 -6.55 13.23 -9.69
CA PHE A 53 -6.41 14.53 -9.03
C PHE A 53 -5.00 14.71 -8.44
N VAL A 54 -4.49 13.73 -7.70
CA VAL A 54 -3.18 13.80 -7.04
C VAL A 54 -2.05 13.95 -8.06
N HIS A 55 -2.07 13.15 -9.13
CA HIS A 55 -1.05 13.19 -10.18
C HIS A 55 -1.12 14.46 -11.04
N GLN A 56 -2.32 15.01 -11.28
CA GLN A 56 -2.47 16.33 -11.93
C GLN A 56 -1.77 17.44 -11.14
N HIS A 57 -1.71 17.32 -9.81
CA HIS A 57 -0.99 18.25 -8.93
C HIS A 57 0.48 17.87 -8.72
N ARG A 58 0.98 16.84 -9.44
CA ARG A 58 2.35 16.30 -9.34
C ARG A 58 2.71 15.86 -7.91
N ARG A 59 1.72 15.32 -7.19
CA ARG A 59 1.87 14.77 -5.84
C ARG A 59 1.74 13.25 -5.87
N LYS A 60 2.01 12.59 -4.74
CA LYS A 60 1.95 11.12 -4.62
C LYS A 60 0.73 10.64 -3.87
N LEU A 61 0.20 9.49 -4.28
CA LEU A 61 -0.88 8.78 -3.59
C LEU A 61 -0.36 7.48 -2.99
N HIS A 62 -0.49 7.35 -1.67
CA HIS A 62 -0.21 6.13 -0.94
C HIS A 62 -1.53 5.43 -0.59
N ILE A 63 -1.58 4.10 -0.71
CA ILE A 63 -2.78 3.32 -0.39
C ILE A 63 -2.48 2.35 0.75
N ALA A 64 -3.27 2.46 1.81
CA ALA A 64 -3.20 1.57 2.96
C ALA A 64 -4.04 0.31 2.73
N ILE A 65 -3.35 -0.83 2.73
CA ILE A 65 -3.88 -2.20 2.71
C ILE A 65 -3.22 -2.90 3.89
N ASN A 66 -3.54 -2.40 5.08
CA ASN A 66 -2.70 -2.50 6.26
C ASN A 66 -3.27 -3.38 7.37
N THR A 67 -4.19 -4.28 7.04
CA THR A 67 -4.63 -5.40 7.89
C THR A 67 -3.98 -6.71 7.43
N PHE A 68 -4.30 -7.80 8.13
CA PHE A 68 -3.69 -9.12 7.91
C PHE A 68 -4.62 -10.04 7.13
N ALA A 69 -4.06 -10.75 6.15
CA ALA A 69 -4.83 -11.61 5.28
C ALA A 69 -5.31 -12.86 6.02
N HIS A 70 -6.62 -13.09 6.06
CA HIS A 70 -7.17 -14.32 6.65
C HIS A 70 -6.93 -15.53 5.74
N PRO A 71 -6.73 -16.75 6.28
CA PRO A 71 -6.51 -17.95 5.48
C PRO A 71 -7.57 -18.17 4.39
N ASP A 72 -8.85 -18.01 4.74
CA ASP A 72 -9.97 -18.17 3.80
C ASP A 72 -10.21 -16.94 2.90
N GLY A 73 -9.44 -15.86 3.13
CA GLY A 73 -9.62 -14.55 2.51
C GLY A 73 -8.40 -14.02 1.77
N TYR A 74 -7.29 -14.77 1.70
CA TYR A 74 -5.98 -14.29 1.24
C TYR A 74 -6.03 -13.58 -0.13
N ALA A 75 -6.74 -14.18 -1.10
CA ALA A 75 -6.89 -13.61 -2.44
C ALA A 75 -7.55 -12.23 -2.46
N ARG A 76 -8.29 -11.84 -1.41
CA ARG A 76 -8.87 -10.50 -1.28
C ARG A 76 -7.79 -9.43 -1.12
N TRP A 77 -6.79 -9.67 -0.27
CA TRP A 77 -5.69 -8.73 -0.07
C TRP A 77 -4.82 -8.65 -1.32
N GLN A 78 -4.57 -9.77 -2.01
CA GLN A 78 -3.89 -9.76 -3.30
C GLN A 78 -4.63 -8.90 -4.33
N ARG A 79 -5.97 -9.03 -4.42
CA ARG A 79 -6.79 -8.18 -5.31
C ARG A 79 -6.74 -6.72 -4.91
N ALA A 80 -6.71 -6.40 -3.62
CA ALA A 80 -6.56 -5.02 -3.15
C ALA A 80 -5.20 -4.44 -3.58
N VAL A 81 -4.11 -5.21 -3.45
CA VAL A 81 -2.77 -4.82 -3.92
C VAL A 81 -2.76 -4.63 -5.43
N ASP A 82 -3.30 -5.59 -6.18
CA ASP A 82 -3.38 -5.52 -7.64
C ASP A 82 -4.17 -4.29 -8.11
N MET A 83 -5.34 -4.04 -7.51
CA MET A 83 -6.20 -2.90 -7.82
C MET A 83 -5.49 -1.58 -7.51
N ALA A 84 -4.89 -1.44 -6.33
CA ALA A 84 -4.16 -0.23 -5.95
C ALA A 84 -2.99 0.05 -6.90
N ALA A 85 -2.24 -0.99 -7.27
CA ALA A 85 -1.13 -0.89 -8.21
C ALA A 85 -1.60 -0.50 -9.61
N GLN A 86 -2.60 -1.19 -10.16
CA GLN A 86 -3.13 -0.93 -11.50
C GLN A 86 -3.73 0.47 -11.64
N LEU A 87 -4.33 0.98 -10.57
CA LEU A 87 -4.92 2.32 -10.56
C LEU A 87 -3.88 3.43 -10.41
N GLY A 88 -2.62 3.10 -10.11
CA GLY A 88 -1.53 4.07 -10.07
C GLY A 88 -1.16 4.56 -8.68
N ALA A 89 -1.24 3.71 -7.64
CA ALA A 89 -0.64 4.03 -6.35
C ALA A 89 0.88 4.21 -6.49
N ASP A 90 1.42 5.26 -5.88
CA ASP A 90 2.86 5.52 -5.82
C ASP A 90 3.53 4.70 -4.71
N ALA A 91 2.80 4.44 -3.62
CA ALA A 91 3.23 3.54 -2.55
C ALA A 91 2.08 2.72 -1.95
N LEU A 92 2.41 1.54 -1.43
CA LEU A 92 1.52 0.69 -0.65
C LEU A 92 1.96 0.66 0.81
N ILE A 93 1.02 0.88 1.73
CA ILE A 93 1.25 0.75 3.18
C ILE A 93 0.69 -0.59 3.63
N LEU A 94 1.56 -1.54 3.95
CA LEU A 94 1.23 -2.96 4.15
C LEU A 94 1.66 -3.43 5.54
N ALA A 95 0.85 -4.26 6.18
CA ALA A 95 1.17 -4.85 7.49
C ALA A 95 1.54 -6.34 7.40
N ASP A 96 0.87 -7.06 6.52
CA ASP A 96 1.05 -8.49 6.31
C ASP A 96 2.34 -8.78 5.52
N LEU A 97 3.19 -9.68 6.05
CA LEU A 97 4.48 -10.03 5.43
C LEU A 97 4.30 -10.68 4.05
N ALA A 98 3.27 -11.50 3.88
CA ALA A 98 3.00 -12.15 2.60
C ALA A 98 2.49 -11.14 1.57
N MET A 99 1.76 -10.09 2.00
CA MET A 99 1.41 -8.98 1.10
C MET A 99 2.60 -8.09 0.75
N LEU A 100 3.51 -7.85 1.69
CA LEU A 100 4.76 -7.14 1.43
C LEU A 100 5.60 -7.87 0.38
N GLU A 101 5.70 -9.20 0.47
CA GLU A 101 6.37 -10.05 -0.51
C GLU A 101 5.63 -10.05 -1.85
N TYR A 102 4.31 -10.31 -1.84
CA TYR A 102 3.49 -10.33 -3.06
C TYR A 102 3.61 -9.03 -3.86
N ALA A 103 3.56 -7.88 -3.19
CA ALA A 103 3.78 -6.58 -3.81
C ALA A 103 5.23 -6.42 -4.32
N ALA A 104 6.23 -6.94 -3.58
CA ALA A 104 7.63 -6.90 -4.00
C ALA A 104 7.87 -7.60 -5.33
N GLU A 105 7.26 -8.78 -5.50
CA GLU A 105 7.47 -9.63 -6.67
C GLU A 105 6.69 -9.12 -7.88
N ARG A 106 5.42 -8.78 -7.69
CA ARG A 106 4.50 -8.44 -8.77
C ARG A 106 4.61 -6.98 -9.21
N TYR A 107 4.90 -6.08 -8.27
CA TYR A 107 4.96 -4.63 -8.49
C TYR A 107 6.27 -4.03 -7.94
N PRO A 108 7.44 -4.48 -8.42
CA PRO A 108 8.74 -4.07 -7.87
C PRO A 108 9.05 -2.57 -8.02
N HIS A 109 8.29 -1.86 -8.85
CA HIS A 109 8.41 -0.43 -9.10
C HIS A 109 7.59 0.43 -8.12
N ILE A 110 6.66 -0.17 -7.37
CA ILE A 110 5.83 0.54 -6.39
C ILE A 110 6.56 0.55 -5.04
N GLU A 111 6.60 1.72 -4.42
CA GLU A 111 7.21 1.87 -3.10
C GLU A 111 6.37 1.13 -2.04
N ARG A 112 7.03 0.49 -1.07
CA ARG A 112 6.36 -0.31 -0.04
C ARG A 112 6.75 0.23 1.33
N HIS A 113 5.76 0.63 2.11
CA HIS A 113 5.92 1.11 3.48
C HIS A 113 5.37 0.08 4.45
N VAL A 114 6.15 -0.24 5.48
CA VAL A 114 5.70 -1.11 6.55
C VAL A 114 4.74 -0.34 7.45
N SER A 115 3.51 -0.83 7.57
CA SER A 115 2.49 -0.27 8.45
C SER A 115 2.88 -0.40 9.91
N VAL A 116 2.50 0.59 10.73
CA VAL A 116 2.59 0.48 12.20
C VAL A 116 1.85 -0.75 12.75
N GLN A 117 0.87 -1.28 12.04
CA GLN A 117 0.19 -2.53 12.42
C GLN A 117 1.13 -3.74 12.45
N ALA A 118 2.20 -3.74 11.64
CA ALA A 118 3.21 -4.81 11.63
C ALA A 118 4.04 -4.88 12.93
N SER A 119 3.89 -3.89 13.83
CA SER A 119 4.51 -3.90 15.17
C SER A 119 6.04 -4.03 15.16
N ALA A 120 6.71 -3.46 14.14
CA ALA A 120 8.16 -3.31 14.12
C ALA A 120 8.57 -2.17 15.07
N THR A 121 8.81 -2.50 16.35
CA THR A 121 9.01 -1.54 17.45
C THR A 121 10.48 -1.20 17.73
N ASN A 122 11.41 -1.85 17.04
CA ASN A 122 12.85 -1.61 17.16
C ASN A 122 13.55 -1.79 15.79
N GLU A 123 14.81 -1.38 15.74
CA GLU A 123 15.61 -1.41 14.51
C GLU A 123 15.82 -2.85 14.02
N GLU A 124 15.98 -3.80 14.93
CA GLU A 124 16.19 -5.21 14.60
C GLU A 124 14.98 -5.82 13.89
N ALA A 125 13.76 -5.47 14.30
CA ALA A 125 12.53 -5.92 13.64
C ALA A 125 12.41 -5.33 12.22
N ILE A 126 12.78 -4.06 12.04
CA ILE A 126 12.82 -3.41 10.71
C ILE A 126 13.84 -4.11 9.82
N ASN A 127 15.06 -4.31 10.33
CA ASN A 127 16.13 -5.00 9.62
C ASN A 127 15.75 -6.44 9.25
N PHE A 128 15.04 -7.15 10.12
CA PHE A 128 14.52 -8.48 9.85
C PHE A 128 13.52 -8.50 8.68
N ILE A 129 12.56 -7.56 8.64
CA ILE A 129 11.60 -7.44 7.54
C ILE A 129 12.33 -7.14 6.22
N ILE A 130 13.29 -6.20 6.23
CA ILE A 130 14.10 -5.87 5.05
C ILE A 130 14.89 -7.10 4.56
N ALA A 131 15.53 -7.83 5.48
CA ALA A 131 16.31 -9.00 5.16
C ALA A 131 15.46 -10.10 4.52
N ILE A 132 14.28 -10.39 5.08
CA ILE A 132 13.36 -11.39 4.52
C ILE A 132 12.88 -10.99 3.13
N LEU A 133 12.46 -9.74 2.93
CA LEU A 133 12.00 -9.28 1.62
C LEU A 133 13.12 -9.30 0.56
N THR A 134 14.38 -9.14 0.98
CA THR A 134 15.54 -9.23 0.09
C THR A 134 15.92 -10.68 -0.23
N LEU A 135 15.88 -11.56 0.78
CA LEU A 135 16.16 -13.00 0.63
C LEU A 135 15.11 -13.70 -0.24
N LEU A 136 13.82 -13.40 -0.04
CA LEU A 136 12.74 -13.98 -0.83
C LEU A 136 12.80 -13.52 -2.29
N ALA A 137 13.12 -12.24 -2.55
CA ALA A 137 13.40 -11.77 -3.89
C ALA A 137 14.58 -12.51 -4.55
N TRP A 138 15.57 -12.95 -3.78
CA TRP A 138 16.67 -13.80 -4.26
C TRP A 138 16.22 -15.25 -4.53
N CYS A 139 15.47 -15.84 -3.60
CA CYS A 139 14.95 -17.20 -3.72
C CYS A 139 14.02 -17.34 -4.94
N CYS A 140 13.10 -16.39 -5.14
CA CYS A 140 12.20 -16.39 -6.30
C CYS A 140 12.98 -16.24 -7.63
N ARG A 141 13.99 -15.37 -7.69
CA ARG A 141 14.87 -15.25 -8.88
C ARG A 141 15.70 -16.51 -9.13
N ALA A 142 16.16 -17.18 -8.08
CA ALA A 142 16.93 -18.42 -8.19
C ALA A 142 16.03 -19.61 -8.58
N CYS A 143 14.86 -19.78 -7.96
CA CYS A 143 13.89 -20.83 -8.27
C CYS A 143 13.24 -20.67 -9.65
N CYS A 144 12.92 -19.46 -10.09
CA CYS A 144 12.41 -19.23 -11.46
C CYS A 144 13.41 -19.64 -12.55
N ARG A 145 14.69 -19.79 -12.21
CA ARG A 145 15.74 -20.29 -13.11
C ARG A 145 15.78 -21.83 -13.21
N PHE A 146 15.14 -22.54 -12.29
CA PHE A 146 15.08 -24.01 -12.25
C PHE A 146 13.71 -24.59 -12.65
N ILE A 147 12.67 -23.76 -12.75
CA ILE A 147 11.31 -24.18 -13.16
C ILE A 147 11.01 -23.72 -14.60
N ARG A 148 12.02 -23.72 -15.48
CA ARG A 148 11.83 -23.62 -16.93
C ARG A 148 12.56 -24.74 -17.62
#